data_AF-A0A2H5Z245-F1
#
_entry.id   AF-A0A2H5Z245-F1
#
_cell.length_a   1.000
_cell.length_b   1.000
_cell.length_c   1.000
_cell.angle_alpha   90.00
_cell.angle_beta   90.00
_cell.angle_gamma   90.00
#
_symmetry.space_group_name_H-M   'P 1'
#
loop_
_entity.id
_entity.type
_entity.pdbx_description
1 polymer ?
#
loop_
_entity_poly.entity_id
_entity_poly.type
_entity_poly.pdbx_seq_one_letter_code
_entity_poly.pdbx_strand_id
1 'polypeptide(L)' 'MQSRLWATVDRIESGENGQELAVLVFDEGPELVVPRSLLPWLRRGMVLRVTFERDEAAEHARRAEVAQLQQELFGREEE' A
#
# COMPACT_ATOMS: atom_id res chain seq x y z
N MET A 1 4.36 11.60 10.86
CA MET A 1 5.74 11.42 10.38
C MET A 1 5.69 11.18 8.89
N GLN A 2 6.51 11.88 8.10
CA GLN A 2 6.54 11.75 6.63
C GLN A 2 7.95 11.38 6.19
N SER A 3 8.06 10.35 5.35
CA SER A 3 9.32 9.92 4.75
C SER A 3 9.21 10.01 3.23
N ARG A 4 10.25 10.52 2.58
CA ARG A 4 10.29 10.71 1.13
C ARG A 4 11.44 9.94 0.53
N LEU A 5 11.12 9.11 -0.45
CA LEU A 5 12.03 8.18 -1.09
C LEU A 5 11.95 8.30 -2.61
N TRP A 6 13.01 7.86 -3.28
CA TRP A 6 13.10 7.79 -4.73
C TRP A 6 13.13 6.33 -5.11
N ALA A 7 12.35 5.97 -6.12
CA ALA A 7 12.27 4.61 -6.59
C ALA A 7 12.36 4.57 -8.11
N THR A 8 12.99 3.54 -8.66
CA THR A 8 13.02 3.28 -10.10
C THR A 8 12.10 2.13 -10.44
N VAL A 9 11.34 2.26 -11.52
CA VAL A 9 10.55 1.15 -12.07
C VAL A 9 11.51 0.17 -12.72
N ASP A 10 11.85 -0.92 -12.03
CA ASP A 10 12.80 -1.92 -12.54
C ASP A 10 12.17 -2.80 -13.62
N ARG A 11 10.98 -3.32 -13.34
CA ARG A 11 10.25 -4.24 -14.22
C ARG A 11 8.75 -4.14 -14.03
N ILE A 12 8.03 -4.57 -15.07
CA ILE A 12 6.58 -4.77 -15.05
C ILE A 12 6.36 -6.24 -15.34
N GLU A 13 5.65 -6.90 -14.44
CA GLU A 13 5.40 -8.34 -14.45
C GLU A 13 3.90 -8.61 -14.59
N SER A 14 3.55 -9.79 -15.08
CA SER A 14 2.19 -10.30 -15.04
C SER A 14 2.05 -11.22 -13.83
N GLY A 15 1.19 -10.87 -12.88
CA GLY A 15 0.87 -11.70 -11.72
C GLY A 15 -0.02 -12.90 -12.08
N GLU A 16 -0.26 -13.77 -11.11
CA GLU A 16 -0.94 -15.07 -11.31
C GLU A 16 -2.34 -14.96 -11.93
N ASN A 17 -3.04 -13.85 -11.69
CA ASN A 17 -4.38 -13.59 -12.22
C ASN A 17 -4.37 -12.72 -13.50
N GLY A 18 -3.22 -12.57 -14.16
CA GLY A 18 -3.06 -11.68 -15.33
C GLY A 18 -2.99 -10.19 -14.99
N GLN A 19 -2.93 -9.84 -13.70
CA GLN A 19 -2.76 -8.46 -13.26
C GLN A 19 -1.35 -7.95 -13.56
N GLU A 20 -1.23 -6.76 -14.16
CA GLU A 20 0.09 -6.13 -14.33
C GLU A 20 0.57 -5.55 -13.00
N LEU A 21 1.77 -5.92 -12.58
CA LEU A 21 2.44 -5.46 -11.37
C LEU A 21 3.68 -4.68 -11.75
N ALA A 22 3.89 -3.50 -11.16
CA ALA A 22 5.11 -2.73 -11.30
C ALA A 22 5.99 -2.96 -10.07
N VAL A 23 7.26 -3.31 -10.30
CA VAL A 23 8.26 -3.46 -9.25
C VAL A 23 9.08 -2.18 -9.16
N LEU A 24 9.00 -1.52 -8.01
CA LEU A 24 9.72 -0.29 -7.70
C LEU A 24 10.91 -0.62 -6.82
N VAL A 25 12.12 -0.26 -7.24
CA VAL A 25 13.35 -0.46 -6.45
C VAL A 25 13.78 0.88 -5.87
N PHE A 26 13.91 0.95 -4.55
CA PHE A 26 14.43 2.13 -3.85
C PHE A 26 15.95 2.14 -3.82
N ASP A 27 16.55 3.32 -3.62
CA ASP A 27 18.01 3.51 -3.63
C ASP A 27 18.79 2.60 -2.65
N GLU A 28 18.14 2.16 -1.56
CA GLU A 28 18.76 1.29 -0.55
C GLU A 28 18.57 -0.21 -0.82
N GLY A 29 17.90 -0.58 -1.92
CA GLY A 29 17.66 -1.97 -2.31
C GLY A 29 16.29 -2.59 -2.00
N PRO A 30 15.44 -2.07 -1.08
CA PRO A 30 14.08 -2.58 -0.93
C PRO A 30 13.28 -2.48 -2.22
N GLU A 31 12.43 -3.48 -2.46
CA GLU A 31 11.45 -3.47 -3.54
C GLU A 31 10.04 -3.19 -2.98
N LEU A 32 9.24 -2.46 -3.75
CA LEU A 32 7.80 -2.31 -3.52
C LEU A 32 7.06 -2.70 -4.79
N VAL A 33 6.19 -3.68 -4.66
CA VAL A 33 5.32 -4.16 -5.75
C VAL A 33 3.98 -3.46 -5.65
N VAL A 34 3.59 -2.76 -6.72
CA VAL A 34 2.30 -2.06 -6.80
C VAL A 34 1.52 -2.52 -8.03
N PRO A 35 0.18 -2.64 -7.96
CA PRO A 35 -0.63 -2.86 -9.14
C PRO A 35 -0.45 -1.73 -10.16
N ARG A 36 -0.16 -2.06 -11.41
CA ARG A 36 -0.03 -1.08 -12.49
C ARG A 36 -1.33 -0.32 -12.73
N SER A 37 -2.48 -0.93 -12.43
CA SER A 37 -3.80 -0.31 -12.53
C SER A 37 -3.93 0.97 -11.70
N LEU A 38 -3.19 1.10 -10.59
CA LEU A 38 -3.17 2.32 -9.77
C LEU A 38 -2.34 3.43 -10.41
N LEU A 39 -1.35 3.07 -11.25
CA LEU A 39 -0.39 3.98 -11.87
C LEU A 39 -0.17 3.59 -13.35
N PRO A 40 -1.19 3.72 -14.22
CA PRO A 40 -1.17 3.16 -15.57
C PRO A 40 -0.09 3.77 -16.47
N TRP A 41 0.36 4.98 -16.14
CA TRP A 41 1.39 5.73 -16.85
C TRP A 41 2.82 5.26 -16.56
N LEU A 42 3.03 4.35 -15.61
CA LEU A 42 4.35 3.82 -15.31
C LEU A 42 4.97 3.13 -16.53
N ARG A 43 6.26 3.36 -16.72
CA ARG A 43 7.10 2.68 -17.70
C ARG A 43 8.39 2.24 -17.03
N ARG A 44 8.95 1.14 -17.51
CA ARG A 44 10.27 0.66 -17.08
C ARG A 44 11.32 1.76 -17.21
N GLY A 45 12.17 1.89 -16.19
CA GLY A 45 13.25 2.87 -16.10
C GLY A 45 12.82 4.26 -15.62
N MET A 46 11.53 4.50 -15.36
CA MET A 46 11.08 5.77 -14.78
C MET A 46 11.53 5.88 -13.33
N VAL A 47 11.88 7.10 -12.91
CA VAL A 47 12.15 7.45 -11.51
C VAL A 47 10.91 8.11 -10.92
N LEU A 48 10.48 7.61 -9.77
CA LEU A 48 9.33 8.05 -9.02
C LEU A 48 9.76 8.66 -7.70
N ARG A 49 8.91 9.55 -7.21
CA ARG A 49 9.02 10.14 -5.89
C ARG A 49 7.90 9.61 -5.02
N VAL A 50 8.26 8.78 -4.05
CA VAL A 50 7.31 8.10 -3.17
C VAL A 50 7.29 8.82 -1.83
N THR A 51 6.09 9.11 -1.32
CA THR A 51 5.90 9.72 -0.01
C THR A 51 5.09 8.76 0.85
N PHE A 52 5.65 8.38 1.99
CA PHE A 52 4.96 7.61 3.01
C PHE A 52 4.54 8.55 4.13
N GLU A 53 3.26 8.56 4.43
CA GLU A 53 2.68 9.39 5.47
C GLU A 53 1.87 8.53 6.42
N ARG A 54 2.06 8.75 7.72
CA ARG A 54 1.19 8.15 8.73
C ARG A 54 -0.12 8.91 8.80
N ASP A 55 -1.22 8.21 8.51
CA ASP A 55 -2.59 8.74 8.66
C ASP A 55 -3.22 8.21 9.95
N GLU A 56 -3.04 8.97 11.04
CA GLU A 56 -3.58 8.62 12.36
C GLU A 56 -5.11 8.73 12.41
N ALA A 57 -5.70 9.61 11.60
CA ALA A 57 -7.15 9.77 11.55
C ALA A 57 -7.82 8.54 10.91
N ALA A 58 -7.30 8.07 9.77
CA ALA A 58 -7.77 6.84 9.14
C ALA A 58 -7.53 5.61 10.05
N GLU A 59 -6.40 5.56 10.76
CA GLU A 59 -6.09 4.50 11.72
C GLU A 59 -7.14 4.45 12.85
N HIS A 60 -7.45 5.59 13.46
CA HIS A 60 -8.47 5.68 14.51
C HIS A 60 -9.87 5.32 14.01
N ALA A 61 -10.26 5.81 12.82
CA ALA A 61 -11.56 5.51 12.24
C ALA A 61 -11.72 4.00 11.96
N ARG A 62 -10.71 3.35 11.37
CA ARG A 62 -10.76 1.90 11.13
C ARG A 62 -10.76 1.07 12.40
N ARG A 63 -10.00 1.49 13.44
CA ARG A 63 -10.07 0.81 14.74
C ARG A 63 -11.46 0.89 15.36
N ALA A 64 -12.12 2.06 15.28
CA ALA A 64 -13.46 2.24 15.81
C ALA A 64 -14.50 1.37 15.08
N GLU A 65 -14.43 1.32 13.75
CA GLU A 65 -15.31 0.46 12.94
C GLU A 65 -15.11 -1.03 13.22
N VAL A 66 -13.86 -1.49 13.35
CA VAL A 66 -13.59 -2.89 13.72
C VAL A 66 -14.14 -3.19 15.11
N ALA A 67 -13.96 -2.29 16.09
CA ALA A 67 -14.51 -2.48 17.43
C ALA A 67 -16.05 -2.52 17.42
N GLN A 68 -16.69 -1.70 16.59
CA GLN A 68 -18.14 -1.74 16.40
C GLN A 68 -18.59 -3.08 15.79
N LEU A 69 -17.94 -3.52 14.71
CA LEU A 69 -18.25 -4.80 14.07
C LEU A 69 -18.06 -5.99 15.03
N GLN A 70 -17.02 -5.96 15.86
CA GLN A 70 -16.80 -6.98 16.88
C GLN A 70 -17.94 -7.01 17.91
N GLN A 71 -18.41 -5.84 18.37
CA GLN A 71 -19.56 -5.76 19.28
C GLN A 71 -20.85 -6.27 18.64
N GLU A 72 -21.09 -5.94 17.36
CA GLU A 72 -22.27 -6.40 16.62
C GLU A 72 -22.28 -7.92 16.39
N LEU A 73 -21.11 -8.51 16.14
CA LEU A 73 -20.99 -9.93 15.81
C LEU A 73 -20.93 -10.85 17.03
N PHE A 74 -20.29 -10.42 18.12
CA PHE A 74 -20.00 -11.26 19.27
C PHE A 74 -20.73 -10.84 20.56
N GLY A 75 -21.43 -9.70 20.55
CA GLY A 75 -21.98 -9.10 21.76
C GLY A 75 -20.88 -8.61 22.69
N ARG A 76 -21.25 -8.00 23.83
CA ARG A 76 -20.27 -7.78 24.91
C ARG A 76 -19.89 -9.15 25.46
N GLU A 77 -18.59 -9.43 25.62
CA GLU A 77 -18.17 -10.45 26.58
C GLU A 77 -18.81 -10.05 27.92
N GLU A 78 -19.84 -10.79 28.33
CA GLU A 78 -20.36 -10.71 29.68
C GLU A 78 -19.26 -11.28 30.58
N GLU A 79 -18.68 -10.40 31.40
CA GLU A 79 -17.71 -10.71 32.48
C GLU A 79 -18.17 -11.87 33.38
#